data_AF-A0A562GGI0-F1
#
_entry.id   AF-A0A562GGI0-F1
#
_cell.length_a   1.000
_cell.length_b   1.000
_cell.length_c   1.000
_cell.angle_alpha   90.00
_cell.angle_beta   90.00
_cell.angle_gamma   90.00
#
_symmetry.space_group_name_H-M   'P 1'
#
loop_
_entity.id
_entity.type
_entity.pdbx_description
1 polymer ?
#
loop_
_entity_poly.entity_id
_entity_poly.type
_entity_poly.pdbx_seq_one_letter_code
_entity_poly.pdbx_strand_id
1 'polypeptide(L)'
;MRKKKIIYVISLLLLVICSMFAYYTLKKPPEVAKAAEDRYRRGHNIPGKLYWAGSAQDKEVALTFDDGPEEVWTPKVLDILKQKNVKATFFIIGKQAQKYPEMLRQINADGHIIGNHTFGHVDLTKLDAQQVDQEIEKCALIIHDIIGKTPRLVRPPFGFHNPDVDNVVYSKGKIIVLWSLDTEDWTALPPVGLTAAI
;
A
#
# COMPACT_ATOMS: atom_id res chain seq x y z
N MET A 1 -39.31 -45.30 28.39
CA MET A 1 -39.63 -43.97 27.80
C MET A 1 -38.66 -42.84 28.18
N ARG A 2 -38.11 -42.80 29.41
CA ARG A 2 -37.21 -41.71 29.89
C ARG A 2 -35.88 -41.58 29.12
N LYS A 3 -35.22 -42.70 28.79
CA LYS A 3 -33.92 -42.71 28.08
C LYS A 3 -33.98 -42.11 26.66
N LYS A 4 -35.05 -42.41 25.90
CA LYS A 4 -35.24 -41.84 24.55
C LYS A 4 -35.41 -40.32 24.59
N LYS A 5 -36.18 -39.79 25.54
CA LYS A 5 -36.33 -38.34 25.75
C LYS A 5 -35.00 -37.65 26.08
N ILE A 6 -34.16 -38.26 26.91
CA ILE A 6 -32.83 -37.73 27.24
C ILE A 6 -31.92 -37.69 25.99
N ILE A 7 -31.95 -38.74 25.16
CA ILE A 7 -31.18 -38.77 23.90
C ILE A 7 -31.64 -37.67 22.93
N TYR A 8 -32.95 -37.42 22.81
CA TYR A 8 -33.47 -36.34 21.96
C TYR A 8 -33.05 -34.95 22.47
N VAL A 9 -33.09 -34.72 23.77
CA VAL A 9 -32.67 -33.44 24.37
C VAL A 9 -31.18 -33.19 24.15
N ILE A 10 -30.32 -34.20 24.36
CA ILE A 10 -28.88 -34.08 24.12
C ILE A 10 -28.59 -33.84 22.64
N SER A 11 -29.26 -34.57 21.74
CA SER A 11 -29.07 -34.41 20.30
C SER A 11 -29.49 -33.02 19.81
N LEU A 12 -30.60 -32.48 20.33
CA LEU A 12 -31.05 -31.13 20.03
C LEU A 12 -30.05 -30.09 20.56
N LEU A 13 -29.54 -30.26 21.78
CA LEU A 13 -28.54 -29.36 22.36
C LEU A 13 -27.25 -29.33 21.53
N LEU A 14 -26.78 -30.51 21.09
CA LEU A 14 -25.60 -30.63 20.22
C LEU A 14 -25.83 -29.95 18.85
N LEU A 15 -27.03 -30.06 18.29
CA LEU A 15 -27.39 -29.37 17.05
C LEU A 15 -27.40 -27.85 17.20
N VAL A 16 -27.92 -27.33 18.33
CA VAL A 16 -27.86 -25.89 18.64
C VAL A 16 -26.41 -25.43 18.84
N ILE A 17 -25.60 -26.20 19.55
CA ILE A 17 -24.18 -25.86 19.77
C ILE A 17 -23.40 -25.89 18.44
N CYS A 18 -23.58 -26.92 17.61
CA CYS A 18 -22.93 -27.02 16.31
C CYS A 18 -23.37 -25.89 15.36
N SER A 19 -24.65 -25.54 15.34
CA SER A 19 -25.14 -24.43 14.51
C SER A 19 -24.66 -23.07 15.00
N MET A 20 -24.58 -22.84 16.32
CA MET A 20 -23.96 -21.64 16.89
C MET A 20 -22.46 -21.57 16.58
N PHE A 21 -21.74 -22.69 16.68
CA PHE A 21 -20.32 -22.74 16.36
C PHE A 21 -20.06 -22.48 14.87
N ALA A 22 -20.84 -23.11 13.98
CA ALA A 22 -20.77 -22.87 12.53
C ALA A 22 -21.14 -21.43 12.16
N TYR A 23 -22.17 -20.86 12.80
CA TYR A 23 -22.52 -19.45 12.64
C TYR A 23 -21.37 -18.53 13.07
N TYR A 24 -20.71 -18.86 14.18
CA TYR A 24 -19.59 -18.07 14.70
C TYR A 24 -18.35 -18.17 13.80
N THR A 25 -18.03 -19.36 13.27
CA THR A 25 -16.89 -19.53 12.35
C THR A 25 -17.13 -18.86 11.00
N LEU A 26 -18.36 -18.88 10.47
CA LEU A 26 -18.69 -18.23 9.20
C LEU A 26 -18.75 -16.69 9.29
N LYS A 27 -19.04 -16.13 10.47
CA LYS A 27 -19.04 -14.67 10.68
C LYS A 27 -17.74 -14.11 11.22
N LYS A 28 -16.83 -14.95 11.72
CA LYS A 28 -15.52 -14.48 12.17
C LYS A 28 -14.80 -13.93 10.94
N PRO A 29 -14.48 -12.62 10.88
CA PRO A 29 -13.72 -12.10 9.76
C PRO A 29 -12.42 -12.90 9.65
N PRO A 30 -11.97 -13.22 8.42
CA PRO A 30 -10.67 -13.85 8.25
C PRO A 30 -9.62 -13.02 8.98
N GLU A 31 -8.62 -13.68 9.56
CA GLU A 31 -7.58 -13.03 10.36
C GLU A 31 -6.91 -11.88 9.61
N VAL A 32 -6.83 -12.01 8.29
CA VAL A 32 -6.41 -10.98 7.33
C VAL A 32 -7.31 -9.73 7.38
N ALA A 33 -8.64 -9.88 7.32
CA ALA A 33 -9.55 -8.73 7.33
C ALA A 33 -9.46 -7.94 8.63
N LYS A 34 -9.23 -8.63 9.76
CA LYS A 34 -9.00 -7.98 11.06
C LYS A 34 -7.64 -7.26 11.10
N ALA A 35 -6.59 -7.84 10.51
CA ALA A 35 -5.29 -7.19 10.37
C ALA A 35 -5.34 -5.95 9.45
N ALA A 36 -6.11 -6.00 8.37
CA ALA A 36 -6.39 -4.87 7.49
C ALA A 36 -7.20 -3.77 8.20
N GLU A 37 -8.18 -4.13 9.03
CA GLU A 37 -8.97 -3.20 9.84
C GLU A 37 -8.13 -2.53 10.96
N ASP A 38 -7.24 -3.30 11.61
CA ASP A 38 -6.27 -2.76 12.60
C ASP A 38 -5.14 -1.94 11.95
N ARG A 39 -4.78 -2.20 10.69
CA ARG A 39 -3.87 -1.35 9.89
C ARG A 39 -4.56 -0.04 9.48
N TYR A 40 -5.83 -0.09 9.05
CA TYR A 40 -6.67 1.08 8.78
C TYR A 40 -6.81 2.01 10.00
N ARG A 41 -6.86 1.44 11.22
CA ARG A 41 -6.92 2.21 12.48
C ARG A 41 -5.60 2.84 12.91
N ARG A 42 -4.44 2.41 12.39
CA ARG A 42 -3.12 2.89 12.83
C ARG A 42 -2.70 4.22 12.22
N GLY A 43 -3.51 4.82 11.36
CA GLY A 43 -3.17 6.07 10.70
C GLY A 43 -4.35 7.03 10.53
N HIS A 44 -4.32 8.17 11.21
CA HIS A 44 -5.26 9.25 10.93
C HIS A 44 -4.78 10.07 9.72
N ASN A 45 -5.62 10.19 8.69
CA ASN A 45 -5.37 11.13 7.59
C ASN A 45 -5.24 12.56 8.15
N ILE A 46 -4.27 13.30 7.63
CA ILE A 46 -4.10 14.73 7.87
C ILE A 46 -4.38 15.43 6.53
N PRO A 47 -5.55 16.06 6.35
CA PRO A 47 -5.93 16.66 5.07
C PRO A 47 -4.85 17.58 4.50
N GLY A 48 -4.46 17.30 3.26
CA GLY A 48 -3.43 18.04 2.52
C GLY A 48 -1.99 17.77 2.93
N LYS A 49 -1.75 16.86 3.88
CA LYS A 49 -0.41 16.55 4.42
C LYS A 49 -0.09 15.07 4.39
N LEU A 50 -0.96 14.21 4.92
CA LEU A 50 -0.69 12.79 5.06
C LEU A 50 -1.96 11.96 4.84
N TYR A 51 -1.85 10.88 4.06
CA TYR A 51 -2.95 9.94 3.85
C TYR A 51 -2.51 8.49 3.98
N TRP A 52 -3.26 7.73 4.75
CA TRP A 52 -3.15 6.26 4.86
C TRP A 52 -4.15 5.54 3.96
N ALA A 53 -5.34 6.13 3.80
CA ALA A 53 -6.44 5.55 3.05
C ALA A 53 -7.27 6.64 2.35
N GLY A 54 -8.00 6.23 1.31
CA GLY A 54 -9.08 7.02 0.73
C GLY A 54 -10.32 7.10 1.65
N SER A 55 -11.37 7.75 1.14
CA SER A 55 -12.68 7.77 1.76
C SER A 55 -13.27 6.35 1.83
N ALA A 56 -13.78 5.95 3.00
CA ALA A 56 -14.44 4.65 3.18
C ALA A 56 -15.87 4.62 2.60
N GLN A 57 -16.38 5.77 2.17
CA GLN A 57 -17.71 5.89 1.57
C GLN A 57 -17.66 5.60 0.07
N ASP A 58 -16.50 5.78 -0.56
CA ASP A 58 -16.31 5.60 -1.98
C ASP A 58 -15.90 4.16 -2.29
N LYS A 59 -16.42 3.60 -3.39
CA LYS A 59 -16.07 2.25 -3.86
C LYS A 59 -14.85 2.32 -4.78
N GLU A 60 -13.78 2.91 -4.28
CA GLU A 60 -12.55 3.15 -5.03
C GLU A 60 -11.34 2.57 -4.30
N VAL A 61 -10.36 2.12 -5.08
CA VAL A 61 -9.06 1.66 -4.57
C VAL A 61 -7.95 2.28 -5.40
N ALA A 62 -6.85 2.66 -4.73
CA ALA A 62 -5.65 3.13 -5.39
C ALA A 62 -4.60 2.03 -5.39
N LEU A 63 -4.24 1.53 -6.57
CA LEU A 63 -3.10 0.64 -6.72
C LEU A 63 -1.82 1.46 -6.70
N THR A 64 -0.88 1.07 -5.84
CA THR A 64 0.41 1.74 -5.72
C THR A 64 1.55 0.74 -5.80
N PHE A 65 2.61 1.08 -6.53
CA PHE A 65 3.81 0.25 -6.69
C PHE A 65 5.03 1.08 -6.28
N ASP A 66 5.87 0.50 -5.42
CA ASP A 66 7.08 1.15 -4.92
C ASP A 66 8.32 0.59 -5.62
N ASP A 67 9.49 1.15 -5.32
CA ASP A 67 10.83 0.69 -5.68
C ASP A 67 11.23 0.69 -7.17
N GLY A 68 10.27 0.94 -8.06
CA GLY A 68 10.51 1.02 -9.51
C GLY A 68 11.17 2.33 -9.98
N PRO A 69 11.46 2.43 -11.29
CA PRO A 69 11.28 1.38 -12.30
C PRO A 69 12.42 0.34 -12.27
N GLU A 70 12.15 -0.89 -12.69
CA GLU A 70 13.16 -1.92 -12.93
C GLU A 70 12.84 -2.79 -14.16
N GLU A 71 13.79 -3.60 -14.61
CA GLU A 71 13.74 -4.21 -15.95
C GLU A 71 12.78 -5.39 -16.12
N VAL A 72 12.45 -6.12 -15.05
CA VAL A 72 11.74 -7.41 -15.13
C VAL A 72 10.25 -7.28 -14.87
N TRP A 73 9.84 -6.57 -13.82
CA TRP A 73 8.47 -6.56 -13.31
C TRP A 73 7.69 -5.33 -13.73
N THR A 74 8.33 -4.17 -13.81
CA THR A 74 7.70 -2.91 -14.16
C THR A 74 7.05 -2.99 -15.54
N PRO A 75 7.69 -3.53 -16.60
CA PRO A 75 7.03 -3.71 -17.90
C PRO A 75 5.81 -4.63 -17.82
N LYS A 76 5.91 -5.73 -17.04
CA LYS A 76 4.80 -6.68 -16.90
C LYS A 76 3.62 -6.07 -16.17
N VAL A 77 3.88 -5.27 -15.13
CA VAL A 77 2.86 -4.52 -14.41
C VAL A 77 2.19 -3.51 -15.34
N LEU A 78 2.97 -2.75 -16.11
CA LEU A 78 2.45 -1.78 -17.09
C LEU A 78 1.58 -2.46 -18.16
N ASP A 79 2.01 -3.61 -18.69
CA ASP A 79 1.24 -4.39 -19.65
C ASP A 79 -0.11 -4.84 -19.08
N ILE A 80 -0.12 -5.34 -17.83
CA ILE A 80 -1.37 -5.75 -17.16
C ILE A 80 -2.27 -4.54 -16.92
N LEU A 81 -1.74 -3.43 -16.39
CA LEU A 81 -2.51 -2.21 -16.15
C LEU A 81 -3.13 -1.68 -17.44
N LYS A 82 -2.37 -1.70 -18.54
CA LYS A 82 -2.85 -1.32 -19.88
C LYS A 82 -3.94 -2.25 -20.39
N GLN A 83 -3.76 -3.57 -20.30
CA GLN A 83 -4.76 -4.56 -20.69
C GLN A 83 -6.07 -4.44 -19.89
N LYS A 84 -5.96 -4.05 -18.62
CA LYS A 84 -7.11 -3.83 -17.73
C LYS A 84 -7.68 -2.42 -17.78
N ASN A 85 -7.05 -1.51 -18.52
CA ASN A 85 -7.40 -0.08 -18.57
C ASN A 85 -7.46 0.56 -17.17
N VAL A 86 -6.49 0.22 -16.31
CA VAL A 86 -6.38 0.73 -14.94
C VAL A 86 -5.20 1.68 -14.84
N LYS A 87 -5.35 2.77 -14.09
CA LYS A 87 -4.24 3.65 -13.71
C LYS A 87 -3.80 3.35 -12.29
N ALA A 88 -2.50 3.47 -12.04
CA ALA A 88 -1.88 3.27 -10.74
C ALA A 88 -0.98 4.46 -10.39
N THR A 89 -0.48 4.46 -9.16
CA THR A 89 0.58 5.36 -8.71
C THR A 89 1.88 4.58 -8.55
N PHE A 90 2.99 5.11 -9.07
CA PHE A 90 4.31 4.53 -8.90
C PHE A 90 5.17 5.45 -8.03
N PHE A 91 5.63 4.99 -6.87
CA PHE A 91 6.59 5.70 -6.04
C PHE A 91 8.00 5.32 -6.48
N ILE A 92 8.68 6.27 -7.12
CA ILE A 92 9.90 6.03 -7.87
C ILE A 92 11.14 6.31 -7.01
N ILE A 93 12.09 5.39 -7.03
CA ILE A 93 13.44 5.62 -6.48
C ILE A 93 14.27 6.41 -7.50
N GLY A 94 14.89 7.51 -7.06
CA GLY A 94 15.67 8.38 -7.94
C GLY A 94 16.83 7.65 -8.65
N LYS A 95 17.56 6.77 -7.95
CA LYS A 95 18.61 5.93 -8.58
C LYS A 95 18.06 5.04 -9.70
N GLN A 96 16.86 4.50 -9.53
CA GLN A 96 16.22 3.64 -10.52
C GLN A 96 15.74 4.44 -11.73
N ALA A 97 15.18 5.63 -11.49
CA ALA A 97 14.83 6.56 -12.57
C ALA A 97 16.04 6.92 -13.44
N GLN A 98 17.23 7.15 -12.85
CA GLN A 98 18.45 7.39 -13.61
C GLN A 98 18.88 6.18 -14.45
N LYS A 99 18.70 4.97 -13.91
CA LYS A 99 19.08 3.73 -14.58
C LYS A 99 18.12 3.38 -15.73
N TYR A 100 16.84 3.65 -15.57
CA TYR A 100 15.78 3.27 -16.52
C TYR A 100 14.90 4.46 -16.92
N PRO A 101 15.47 5.51 -17.56
CA PRO A 101 14.74 6.74 -17.85
C PRO A 101 13.63 6.56 -18.90
N GLU A 102 13.81 5.64 -19.86
CA GLU A 102 12.76 5.31 -20.83
C GLU A 102 11.55 4.66 -20.16
N MET A 103 11.78 3.87 -19.11
CA MET A 103 10.69 3.23 -18.39
C MET A 103 9.89 4.24 -17.58
N LEU A 104 10.57 5.21 -16.96
CA LEU A 104 9.88 6.33 -16.31
C LEU A 104 9.08 7.17 -17.31
N ARG A 105 9.62 7.41 -18.51
CA ARG A 105 8.87 8.05 -19.61
C ARG A 105 7.63 7.25 -19.98
N GLN A 106 7.74 5.93 -20.09
CA GLN A 106 6.61 5.04 -20.38
C GLN A 106 5.54 5.10 -19.29
N ILE A 107 5.92 4.99 -18.01
CA ILE A 107 5.00 5.13 -16.86
C ILE A 107 4.20 6.44 -16.97
N ASN A 108 4.88 7.55 -17.26
CA ASN A 108 4.24 8.85 -17.42
C ASN A 108 3.35 8.95 -18.68
N ALA A 109 3.81 8.41 -19.81
CA ALA A 109 3.08 8.41 -21.08
C ALA A 109 1.80 7.56 -21.02
N ASP A 110 1.83 6.47 -20.25
CA ASP A 110 0.66 5.65 -19.96
C ASP A 110 -0.32 6.32 -18.98
N GLY A 111 -0.04 7.53 -18.50
CA GLY A 111 -0.95 8.32 -17.68
C GLY A 111 -1.04 7.85 -16.22
N HIS A 112 -0.02 7.16 -15.73
CA HIS A 112 0.08 6.82 -14.31
C HIS A 112 0.56 8.02 -13.48
N ILE A 113 0.22 8.01 -12.19
CA ILE A 113 0.70 9.03 -11.25
C ILE A 113 2.11 8.63 -10.80
N ILE A 114 3.01 9.61 -10.71
CA ILE A 114 4.38 9.40 -10.24
C ILE A 114 4.57 10.09 -8.89
N GLY A 115 4.91 9.28 -7.88
CA GLY A 115 5.32 9.69 -6.55
C GLY A 115 6.83 9.56 -6.37
N ASN A 116 7.33 10.16 -5.30
CA ASN A 116 8.74 10.15 -4.92
C ASN A 116 8.97 9.13 -3.79
N HIS A 117 9.93 8.22 -3.98
CA HIS A 117 10.35 7.22 -3.00
C HIS A 117 11.80 7.40 -2.56
N THR A 118 12.19 8.68 -2.44
CA THR A 118 13.56 9.15 -2.19
C THR A 118 14.55 8.80 -3.30
N PHE A 119 15.78 9.29 -3.17
CA PHE A 119 16.82 9.03 -4.14
C PHE A 119 17.45 7.66 -3.93
N GLY A 120 17.79 7.33 -2.68
CA GLY A 120 18.60 6.19 -2.31
C GLY A 120 17.87 5.04 -1.63
N HIS A 121 16.57 5.17 -1.34
CA HIS A 121 15.77 4.22 -0.56
C HIS A 121 16.39 3.95 0.83
N VAL A 122 16.46 5.01 1.64
CA VAL A 122 17.06 5.01 2.98
C VAL A 122 16.00 5.30 4.05
N ASP A 123 16.24 4.83 5.27
CA ASP A 123 15.40 5.18 6.43
C ASP A 123 15.59 6.66 6.78
N LEU A 124 14.61 7.48 6.38
CA LEU A 124 14.62 8.92 6.59
C LEU A 124 14.64 9.30 8.08
N THR A 125 14.18 8.43 8.97
CA THR A 125 14.15 8.70 10.42
C THR A 125 15.53 8.65 11.07
N LYS A 126 16.56 8.20 10.33
CA LYS A 126 17.97 8.16 10.75
C LYS A 126 18.79 9.34 10.23
N LEU A 127 18.16 10.21 9.46
CA LEU A 127 18.81 11.33 8.81
C LEU A 127 18.47 12.64 9.52
N ASP A 128 19.35 13.63 9.38
CA ASP A 128 19.01 15.01 9.73
C ASP A 128 18.10 15.65 8.66
N ALA A 129 17.52 16.81 8.98
CA ALA A 129 16.57 17.49 8.10
C ALA A 129 17.16 17.85 6.72
N GLN A 130 18.45 18.20 6.65
CA GLN A 130 19.13 18.53 5.40
C GLN A 130 19.32 17.28 4.54
N GLN A 131 19.67 16.15 5.14
CA GLN A 131 19.82 14.87 4.47
C GLN A 131 18.46 14.35 3.96
N VAL A 132 17.39 14.49 4.75
CA VAL A 132 16.01 14.18 4.30
C VAL A 132 15.64 15.05 3.09
N ASP A 133 15.91 16.35 3.15
CA ASP A 133 15.68 17.29 2.06
C ASP A 133 16.41 16.87 0.78
N GLN A 134 17.69 16.53 0.89
CA GLN A 134 18.52 16.07 -0.23
C GLN A 134 17.97 14.79 -0.88
N GLU A 135 17.55 13.81 -0.08
CA GLU A 135 16.98 12.56 -0.57
C GLU A 135 15.70 12.80 -1.39
N ILE A 136 14.82 13.68 -0.91
CA ILE A 136 13.56 14.02 -1.59
C ILE A 136 13.83 14.87 -2.83
N GLU A 137 14.61 15.94 -2.69
CA GLU A 137 14.83 16.93 -3.76
C GLU A 137 15.62 16.33 -4.93
N LYS A 138 16.66 15.54 -4.64
CA LYS A 138 17.44 14.88 -5.70
C LYS A 138 16.58 13.94 -6.53
N CYS A 139 15.71 13.16 -5.89
CA CYS A 139 14.76 12.31 -6.59
C CYS A 139 13.77 13.16 -7.43
N ALA A 140 13.25 14.25 -6.86
CA ALA A 140 12.32 15.14 -7.56
C ALA A 140 12.94 15.79 -8.80
N LEU A 141 14.20 16.24 -8.72
CA LEU A 141 14.95 16.82 -9.84
C LEU A 141 15.17 15.79 -10.95
N ILE A 142 15.62 14.57 -10.62
CA ILE A 142 15.81 13.50 -11.61
C ILE A 142 14.50 13.19 -12.33
N ILE A 143 13.39 13.06 -11.60
CA ILE A 143 12.09 12.79 -12.21
C ILE A 143 11.69 13.97 -13.11
N HIS A 144 11.84 15.21 -12.64
CA HIS A 144 11.55 16.40 -13.43
C HIS A 144 12.38 16.45 -14.73
N ASP A 145 13.68 16.16 -14.68
CA ASP A 145 14.55 16.20 -15.85
C ASP A 145 14.18 15.14 -16.90
N ILE A 146 13.63 13.99 -16.47
CA ILE A 146 13.27 12.89 -17.37
C ILE A 146 11.89 13.10 -18.02
N ILE A 147 10.92 13.64 -17.28
CA ILE A 147 9.50 13.70 -17.72
C ILE A 147 8.84 15.08 -17.65
N GLY A 148 9.56 16.12 -17.23
CA GLY A 148 9.06 17.50 -17.11
C GLY A 148 8.02 17.71 -16.01
N LYS A 149 7.93 16.79 -15.03
CA LYS A 149 6.96 16.86 -13.92
C LYS A 149 7.64 16.62 -12.59
N THR A 150 7.28 17.39 -11.58
CA THR A 150 7.78 17.24 -10.22
C THR A 150 6.73 16.51 -9.36
N PRO A 151 7.09 15.39 -8.69
CA PRO A 151 6.15 14.68 -7.83
C PRO A 151 5.72 15.52 -6.62
N ARG A 152 4.40 15.52 -6.37
CA ARG A 152 3.80 16.09 -5.15
C ARG A 152 3.66 15.05 -4.04
N LEU A 153 3.51 13.78 -4.40
CA LEU A 153 3.36 12.68 -3.46
C LEU A 153 4.74 12.14 -3.07
N VAL A 154 4.93 11.87 -1.79
CA VAL A 154 6.11 11.23 -1.23
C VAL A 154 5.64 10.02 -0.44
N ARG A 155 6.29 8.88 -0.63
CA ARG A 155 6.17 7.74 0.28
C ARG A 155 7.53 7.53 0.92
N PRO A 156 7.67 7.68 2.24
CA PRO A 156 8.90 7.35 2.93
C PRO A 156 9.21 5.84 2.80
N PRO A 157 10.45 5.45 2.48
CA PRO A 157 10.87 4.05 2.47
C PRO A 157 10.49 3.34 3.76
N PHE A 158 10.06 2.08 3.64
CA PHE A 158 9.56 1.25 4.75
C PHE A 158 8.31 1.81 5.46
N GLY A 159 7.74 2.92 4.99
CA GLY A 159 6.69 3.67 5.70
C GLY A 159 7.21 4.41 6.94
N PHE A 160 8.54 4.54 7.10
CA PHE A 160 9.13 5.14 8.30
C PHE A 160 9.19 6.66 8.17
N HIS A 161 8.51 7.33 9.10
CA HIS A 161 8.51 8.79 9.21
C HIS A 161 8.39 9.22 10.67
N ASN A 162 8.78 10.45 10.95
CA ASN A 162 8.72 11.09 12.26
C ASN A 162 8.45 12.60 12.07
N PRO A 163 8.24 13.38 13.14
CA PRO A 163 7.94 14.81 13.01
C PRO A 163 8.97 15.62 12.20
N ASP A 164 10.25 15.25 12.24
CA ASP A 164 11.30 15.95 11.49
C ASP A 164 11.18 15.69 9.98
N VAL A 165 10.97 14.42 9.60
CA VAL A 165 10.70 14.03 8.21
C VAL A 165 9.42 14.71 7.70
N ASP A 166 8.36 14.66 8.49
CA ASP A 166 7.06 15.28 8.20
C ASP A 166 7.21 16.79 7.94
N ASN A 167 7.93 17.49 8.81
CA ASN A 167 8.15 18.93 8.68
C ASN A 167 8.87 19.27 7.36
N VAL A 168 9.91 18.50 6.99
CA VAL A 168 10.61 18.71 5.72
C VAL A 168 9.66 18.49 4.54
N VAL A 169 8.89 17.41 4.52
CA VAL A 169 7.94 17.11 3.43
C VAL A 169 6.85 18.18 3.33
N TYR A 170 6.22 18.55 4.45
CA TYR A 170 5.11 19.51 4.47
C TYR A 170 5.57 20.93 4.15
N SER A 171 6.78 21.34 4.56
CA SER A 171 7.33 22.67 4.24
C SER A 171 7.47 22.92 2.74
N LYS A 172 7.54 21.86 1.94
CA LYS A 172 7.57 21.90 0.47
C LYS A 172 6.20 21.76 -0.20
N GLY A 173 5.11 21.73 0.57
CA GLY A 173 3.76 21.49 0.06
C GLY A 173 3.56 20.08 -0.54
N LYS A 174 4.44 19.14 -0.21
CA LYS A 174 4.33 17.72 -0.59
C LYS A 174 3.44 16.96 0.39
N ILE A 175 2.93 15.83 -0.06
CA ILE A 175 1.98 14.99 0.69
C ILE A 175 2.61 13.63 0.94
N ILE A 176 2.59 13.17 2.19
CA ILE A 176 2.95 11.80 2.56
C ILE A 176 1.80 10.87 2.22
N VAL A 177 2.08 9.79 1.50
CA VAL A 177 1.09 8.74 1.18
C VAL A 177 1.62 7.40 1.66
N LEU A 178 0.87 6.76 2.54
CA LEU A 178 1.16 5.44 3.09
C LEU A 178 0.15 4.44 2.49
N TRP A 179 -0.21 3.40 3.22
CA TRP A 179 -1.13 2.37 2.74
C TRP A 179 -2.03 1.86 3.88
N SER A 180 -3.26 1.48 3.54
CA SER A 180 -4.17 0.79 4.44
C SER A 180 -4.09 -0.73 4.32
N LEU A 181 -3.53 -1.23 3.22
CA LEU A 181 -3.39 -2.64 2.89
C LEU A 181 -1.98 -2.87 2.32
N ASP A 182 -1.28 -3.84 2.90
CA ASP A 182 0.05 -4.29 2.49
C ASP A 182 -0.08 -5.70 1.94
N THR A 183 0.36 -5.92 0.70
CA THR A 183 0.31 -7.23 0.05
C THR A 183 1.41 -8.17 0.54
N GLU A 184 2.47 -7.65 1.17
CA GLU A 184 3.65 -8.41 1.60
C GLU A 184 4.27 -9.19 0.41
N ASP A 185 4.19 -8.67 -0.81
CA ASP A 185 4.72 -9.30 -2.02
C ASP A 185 6.25 -9.44 -2.00
N TRP A 186 6.93 -8.57 -1.25
CA TRP A 186 8.36 -8.62 -0.99
C TRP A 186 8.82 -9.84 -0.17
N THR A 187 7.91 -10.56 0.51
CA THR A 187 8.27 -11.77 1.28
C THR A 187 8.27 -13.06 0.44
N ALA A 188 8.13 -12.95 -0.89
CA ALA A 188 8.11 -14.08 -1.83
C ALA A 188 7.03 -15.14 -1.52
N LEU A 189 5.89 -14.71 -0.95
CA LEU A 189 4.74 -15.58 -0.73
C LEU A 189 4.21 -16.12 -2.08
N PRO A 190 3.73 -17.37 -2.14
CA PRO A 190 3.11 -17.89 -3.34
C PRO A 190 1.86 -17.06 -3.70
N PRO A 191 1.48 -16.94 -4.98
CA PRO A 191 0.38 -16.08 -5.44
C PRO A 191 -0.97 -16.24 -4.70
N VAL A 192 -1.24 -17.43 -4.17
CA VAL A 192 -2.46 -17.72 -3.38
C VAL A 192 -2.47 -16.98 -2.04
N GLY A 193 -1.31 -16.68 -1.45
CA GLY A 193 -1.20 -15.88 -0.23
C GLY A 193 -1.50 -14.40 -0.47
N LEU A 194 -1.17 -13.89 -1.66
CA LEU A 194 -1.35 -12.48 -2.05
C LEU A 194 -2.81 -12.11 -2.29
N THR A 195 -3.59 -12.97 -2.93
CA THR A 195 -5.02 -12.71 -3.19
C THR A 195 -5.89 -12.85 -1.95
N ALA A 196 -5.44 -13.57 -0.93
CA ALA A 196 -6.14 -13.67 0.35
C ALA A 196 -5.95 -12.42 1.23
N ALA A 197 -4.96 -11.58 0.91
CA ALA A 197 -4.61 -10.36 1.63
C ALA A 197 -5.46 -9.12 1.24
N ILE A 198 -6.15 -9.19 0.09
CA ILE A 198 -6.97 -8.13 -0.54
C ILE A 198 -8.45 -8.40 -0.33
#